data_AF-A0A7W0ZG88-F1
#
_entry.id   AF-A0A7W0ZG88-F1
#
_cell.length_a   1.000
_cell.length_b   1.000
_cell.length_c   1.000
_cell.angle_alpha   90.00
_cell.angle_beta   90.00
_cell.angle_gamma   90.00
#
_symmetry.space_group_name_H-M   'P 1'
#
loop_
_entity.id
_entity.type
_entity.pdbx_description
1 polymer ?
#
loop_
_entity_poly.entity_id
_entity_poly.type
_entity_poly.pdbx_seq_one_letter_code
_entity_poly.pdbx_strand_id
1 'polypeptide(L)'
;MIRAVLFDVDFTLALPGPELGPEGYRRLGERHGLALEPSRYEEARRAALASLQRHPELEHDDEIWVAFTERIVRGMGGDADGAHECALDLVAIWESHDKFTLYEDGPPVLEELRRH
;
A
#
# COMPACT_ATOMS: atom_id res chain seq x y z
N MET A 1 28.37 18.00 11.86
CA MET A 1 27.83 17.14 12.93
C MET A 1 26.40 16.82 12.56
N ILE A 2 26.04 15.54 12.44
CA ILE A 2 24.66 15.12 12.20
C ILE A 2 23.91 15.25 13.53
N ARG A 3 22.69 15.78 13.50
CA ARG A 3 21.88 16.04 14.70
C ARG A 3 20.59 15.22 14.77
N ALA A 4 20.19 14.64 13.64
CA ALA A 4 19.01 13.79 13.50
C ALA A 4 19.16 12.90 12.27
N VAL A 5 18.59 11.71 12.34
CA VAL A 5 18.36 10.81 11.21
C VAL A 5 16.86 10.58 11.15
N LEU A 6 16.25 10.88 10.01
CA LEU A 6 14.82 10.69 9.76
C LEU A 6 14.64 9.47 8.86
N PHE A 7 13.68 8.63 9.20
CA PHE A 7 13.36 7.43 8.46
C PHE A 7 11.99 7.60 7.81
N ASP A 8 11.92 7.27 6.52
CA ASP A 8 10.68 6.77 5.96
C ASP A 8 10.36 5.40 6.60
N VAL A 9 9.11 5.00 6.63
CA VAL A 9 8.68 3.79 7.35
C VAL A 9 8.49 2.65 6.37
N ASP A 10 7.56 2.81 5.43
CA ASP A 10 7.23 1.78 4.45
C ASP A 10 8.40 1.56 3.50
N PHE A 11 8.71 0.28 3.22
CA PHE A 11 9.83 -0.14 2.38
C PHE A 11 11.23 0.32 2.85
N THR A 12 11.33 0.89 4.05
CA THR A 12 12.60 1.28 4.70
C THR A 12 12.79 0.53 6.01
N LEU A 13 11.82 0.63 6.93
CA LEU A 13 11.81 -0.10 8.20
C LEU A 13 10.84 -1.27 8.17
N ALA A 14 9.72 -1.11 7.46
CA ALA A 14 8.64 -2.09 7.39
C ALA A 14 8.41 -2.57 5.96
N LEU A 15 8.36 -3.87 5.76
CA LEU A 15 8.02 -4.51 4.50
C LEU A 15 6.56 -4.98 4.54
N PRO A 16 5.68 -4.55 3.61
CA PRO A 16 4.33 -5.08 3.51
C PRO A 16 4.35 -6.58 3.19
N GLY A 17 3.45 -7.32 3.85
CA GLY A 17 3.27 -8.74 3.70
C GLY A 17 2.65 -9.15 2.35
N PRO A 18 2.63 -10.45 2.04
CA PRO A 18 2.13 -10.98 0.77
C PRO A 18 0.63 -10.71 0.53
N GLU A 19 -0.13 -10.39 1.57
CA GLU A 19 -1.54 -9.96 1.49
C GLU A 19 -1.72 -8.60 0.82
N LEU A 20 -0.68 -7.77 0.79
CA LEU A 20 -0.68 -6.46 0.13
C LEU A 20 -0.05 -6.51 -1.28
N GLY A 21 0.33 -7.71 -1.74
CA GLY A 21 0.84 -7.96 -3.08
C GLY A 21 -0.23 -8.44 -4.09
N PRO A 22 0.18 -8.75 -5.34
CA PRO A 22 -0.74 -9.11 -6.44
C PRO A 22 -1.72 -10.24 -6.10
N GLU A 23 -1.22 -11.29 -5.44
CA GLU A 23 -2.04 -12.43 -5.03
C GLU A 23 -2.99 -12.10 -3.87
N GLY A 24 -2.61 -11.16 -3.01
CA GLY A 24 -3.47 -10.64 -1.95
C GLY A 24 -4.67 -9.88 -2.52
N TYR A 25 -4.41 -9.02 -3.50
CA TYR A 25 -5.44 -8.33 -4.27
C TYR A 25 -6.42 -9.33 -4.91
N ARG A 26 -5.92 -10.36 -5.61
CA ARG A 26 -6.78 -11.40 -6.19
C ARG A 26 -7.66 -12.09 -5.15
N ARG A 27 -7.08 -12.57 -4.05
CA ARG A 27 -7.83 -13.28 -2.99
C ARG A 27 -8.90 -12.41 -2.33
N LEU A 28 -8.65 -11.12 -2.16
CA LEU A 28 -9.64 -10.20 -1.62
C LEU A 28 -10.68 -9.85 -2.67
N GLY A 29 -10.29 -9.57 -3.92
CA GLY A 29 -11.20 -9.34 -5.03
C GLY A 29 -12.22 -10.47 -5.21
N GLU A 30 -11.80 -11.73 -5.09
CA GLU A 30 -12.70 -12.90 -5.13
C GLU A 30 -13.83 -12.83 -4.09
N ARG A 31 -13.58 -12.27 -2.90
CA ARG A 31 -14.61 -12.06 -1.86
C ARG A 31 -15.66 -11.02 -2.24
N HIS A 32 -15.29 -10.09 -3.13
CA HIS A 32 -16.18 -9.07 -3.70
C HIS A 32 -16.71 -9.48 -5.08
N GLY A 33 -16.53 -10.74 -5.50
CA GLY A 33 -16.99 -11.23 -6.80
C GLY A 33 -16.16 -10.74 -8.00
N LEU A 34 -14.94 -10.27 -7.76
CA LEU A 34 -14.02 -9.79 -8.80
C LEU A 34 -13.02 -10.87 -9.21
N ALA A 35 -12.72 -10.91 -10.51
CA ALA A 35 -11.62 -11.71 -11.05
C ALA A 35 -10.45 -10.80 -11.41
N LEU A 36 -9.54 -10.58 -10.45
CA LEU A 36 -8.36 -9.74 -10.64
C LEU A 36 -7.19 -10.57 -11.18
N GLU A 37 -6.49 -10.03 -12.18
CA GLU A 37 -5.33 -10.68 -12.81
C GLU A 37 -4.03 -10.23 -12.13
N PRO A 38 -3.32 -11.10 -11.38
CA PRO A 38 -2.11 -10.72 -10.64
C PRO A 38 -0.99 -10.18 -11.55
N SER A 39 -0.86 -10.68 -12.78
CA SER A 39 0.18 -10.22 -13.71
C SER A 39 0.00 -8.76 -14.14
N ARG A 40 -1.20 -8.19 -13.98
CA ARG A 40 -1.51 -6.78 -14.28
C ARG A 40 -1.23 -5.83 -13.11
N TYR A 41 -0.95 -6.33 -11.91
CA TYR A 41 -0.80 -5.52 -10.70
C TYR A 41 0.22 -4.39 -10.86
N GLU A 42 1.43 -4.70 -11.32
CA GLU A 42 2.51 -3.71 -11.43
C GLU A 42 2.21 -2.61 -12.47
N GLU A 43 1.55 -2.96 -13.56
CA GLU A 43 1.11 -1.98 -14.55
C GLU A 43 -0.03 -1.11 -14.01
N ALA A 44 -1.04 -1.74 -13.39
CA ALA A 44 -2.16 -1.04 -12.77
C ALA A 44 -1.70 -0.08 -11.67
N ARG A 45 -0.77 -0.50 -10.81
CA ARG A 45 -0.18 0.33 -9.75
C ARG A 45 0.59 1.53 -10.30
N ARG A 46 1.40 1.33 -11.35
CA ARG A 46 2.11 2.44 -12.01
C ARG A 46 1.14 3.43 -12.65
N ALA A 47 0.08 2.94 -13.30
CA ALA A 47 -0.94 3.79 -13.90
C ALA A 47 -1.72 4.59 -12.84
N ALA A 48 -2.13 3.94 -11.75
CA ALA A 48 -2.79 4.60 -10.62
C ALA A 48 -1.89 5.68 -10.00
N LEU A 49 -0.59 5.40 -9.84
CA LEU A 49 0.37 6.36 -9.26
C LEU A 49 0.53 7.61 -10.14
N ALA A 50 0.55 7.44 -11.46
CA ALA A 50 0.63 8.56 -12.40
C ALA A 50 -0.59 9.50 -12.32
N SER A 51 -1.74 8.98 -11.87
CA SER A 51 -2.96 9.77 -11.65
C SER A 51 -3.06 10.40 -10.27
N LEU A 52 -2.14 10.07 -9.36
CA LEU A 52 -2.14 10.59 -7.99
C LEU A 52 -1.68 12.06 -8.00
N GLN A 53 -2.62 12.97 -7.78
CA GLN A 53 -2.33 14.40 -7.67
C GLN A 53 -1.95 14.74 -6.22
N ARG A 54 -0.94 15.59 -6.04
CA ARG A 54 -0.61 16.15 -4.73
C ARG A 54 -1.67 17.18 -4.37
N HIS A 55 -2.27 17.05 -3.18
CA HIS A 55 -3.18 18.07 -2.69
C HIS A 55 -2.40 19.39 -2.51
N PRO A 56 -2.79 20.48 -3.20
CA PRO A 56 -2.04 21.73 -3.18
C PRO A 56 -2.00 22.37 -1.79
N GLU A 57 -2.99 22.07 -0.95
CA GLU A 57 -3.11 22.62 0.41
C GLU A 57 -2.52 21.72 1.50
N LEU A 58 -1.90 20.59 1.13
CA LEU A 58 -1.29 19.60 2.05
C LEU A 58 -2.25 19.04 3.11
N GLU A 59 -3.55 19.09 2.86
CA GLU A 59 -4.57 18.47 3.70
C GLU A 59 -4.42 16.94 3.65
N HIS A 60 -4.60 16.31 4.80
CA HIS A 60 -4.64 14.87 4.91
C HIS A 60 -6.00 14.36 4.41
N ASP A 61 -5.97 13.52 3.38
CA ASP A 61 -7.16 12.97 2.73
C ASP A 61 -7.01 11.45 2.65
N ASP A 62 -7.71 10.72 3.51
CA ASP A 62 -7.69 9.25 3.53
C ASP A 62 -8.38 8.65 2.30
N GLU A 63 -9.33 9.38 1.70
CA GLU A 63 -10.07 8.96 0.52
C GLU A 63 -9.12 8.80 -0.69
N ILE A 64 -8.00 9.52 -0.70
CA ILE A 64 -7.00 9.42 -1.77
C ILE A 64 -6.44 8.00 -1.90
N TRP A 65 -6.27 7.29 -0.78
CA TRP A 65 -5.72 5.94 -0.75
C TRP A 65 -6.73 4.91 -1.22
N VAL A 66 -8.02 5.10 -0.89
CA VAL A 66 -9.12 4.29 -1.40
C VAL A 66 -9.22 4.47 -2.91
N ALA A 67 -9.25 5.73 -3.40
CA ALA A 67 -9.33 6.03 -4.82
C ALA A 67 -8.09 5.54 -5.60
N PHE A 68 -6.90 5.59 -5.00
CA PHE A 68 -5.70 5.02 -5.59
C PHE A 68 -5.81 3.50 -5.72
N THR A 69 -6.22 2.83 -4.64
CA THR A 69 -6.37 1.37 -4.58
C THR A 69 -7.46 0.87 -5.53
N GLU A 70 -8.59 1.57 -5.62
CA GLU A 70 -9.67 1.24 -6.55
C GLU A 70 -9.20 1.29 -8.01
N ARG A 71 -8.36 2.27 -8.38
CA ARG A 71 -7.75 2.32 -9.72
C ARG A 71 -6.87 1.12 -10.01
N ILE A 72 -6.15 0.60 -9.01
CA ILE A 72 -5.37 -0.64 -9.14
C ILE A 72 -6.32 -1.82 -9.37
N VAL A 73 -7.35 -1.98 -8.54
CA VAL A 73 -8.35 -3.05 -8.66
C VAL A 73 -8.99 -3.06 -10.05
N ARG A 74 -9.44 -1.91 -10.53
CA ARG A 74 -9.98 -1.76 -11.90
C ARG A 74 -8.92 -2.05 -12.96
N GLY A 75 -7.71 -1.54 -12.79
CA GLY A 75 -6.58 -1.79 -13.68
C GLY A 75 -6.15 -3.26 -13.76
N MET A 76 -6.45 -4.06 -12.73
CA MET A 76 -6.27 -5.52 -12.71
C MET A 76 -7.43 -6.30 -13.34
N GLY A 77 -8.53 -5.63 -13.74
CA GLY A 77 -9.70 -6.24 -14.36
C GLY A 77 -10.96 -6.25 -13.50
N GLY A 78 -10.95 -5.67 -12.30
CA GLY A 78 -12.12 -5.54 -11.43
C GLY A 78 -13.06 -4.42 -11.86
N ASP A 79 -13.68 -4.51 -13.04
CA ASP A 79 -14.59 -3.47 -13.58
C ASP A 79 -16.07 -3.72 -13.24
N ALA A 80 -16.35 -4.29 -12.07
CA ALA A 80 -17.70 -4.59 -11.58
C ALA A 80 -18.06 -3.75 -10.35
N ASP A 81 -19.33 -3.81 -9.93
CA ASP A 81 -19.95 -3.06 -8.83
C ASP A 81 -19.34 -3.33 -7.42
N GLY A 82 -18.21 -4.04 -7.31
CA GLY A 82 -17.51 -4.33 -6.04
C GLY A 82 -16.08 -3.78 -5.95
N ALA A 83 -15.62 -3.01 -6.95
CA ALA A 83 -14.24 -2.49 -6.99
C ALA A 83 -13.93 -1.53 -5.83
N HIS A 84 -14.90 -0.70 -5.47
CA HIS A 84 -14.74 0.31 -4.42
C HIS A 84 -14.71 -0.35 -3.03
N GLU A 85 -15.64 -1.27 -2.75
CA GLU A 85 -15.68 -2.05 -1.51
C GLU A 85 -14.42 -2.90 -1.34
N CYS A 86 -13.92 -3.50 -2.43
CA CYS A 86 -12.64 -4.20 -2.42
C CYS A 86 -11.48 -3.27 -2.09
N ALA A 87 -11.51 -2.01 -2.55
CA ALA A 87 -10.48 -1.03 -2.25
C ALA A 87 -10.52 -0.58 -0.78
N LEU A 88 -11.70 -0.37 -0.21
CA LEU A 88 -11.87 -0.07 1.22
C LEU A 88 -11.27 -1.16 2.10
N ASP A 89 -11.58 -2.43 1.81
CA ASP A 89 -11.03 -3.56 2.56
C ASP A 89 -9.50 -3.68 2.39
N LEU A 90 -8.97 -3.39 1.20
CA LEU A 90 -7.52 -3.38 0.95
C LEU A 90 -6.80 -2.29 1.76
N VAL A 91 -7.38 -1.09 1.83
CA VAL A 91 -6.83 0.01 2.64
C VAL A 91 -6.89 -0.32 4.13
N ALA A 92 -8.00 -0.90 4.62
CA ALA A 92 -8.09 -1.34 6.00
C ALA A 92 -7.04 -2.41 6.36
N ILE A 93 -6.72 -3.31 5.43
CA ILE A 93 -5.62 -4.28 5.59
C ILE A 93 -4.27 -3.56 5.62
N TRP A 94 -4.05 -2.56 4.76
CA TRP A 94 -2.82 -1.76 4.74
C TRP A 94 -2.60 -1.00 6.05
N GLU A 95 -3.65 -0.55 6.72
CA GLU A 95 -3.54 0.16 8.01
C GLU A 95 -3.21 -0.77 9.19
N SER A 96 -3.32 -2.09 9.00
CA SER A 96 -3.09 -3.07 10.06
C SER A 96 -1.61 -3.42 10.18
N HIS A 97 -1.02 -3.09 11.34
CA HIS A 97 0.40 -3.30 11.62
C HIS A 97 0.85 -4.77 11.50
N ASP A 98 -0.06 -5.73 11.69
CA ASP A 98 0.23 -7.17 11.59
C ASP A 98 0.43 -7.62 10.14
N LYS A 99 0.21 -6.74 9.16
CA LYS A 99 0.48 -6.95 7.73
C LYS A 99 1.86 -6.49 7.31
N PHE A 100 2.69 -6.08 8.26
CA PHE A 100 4.06 -5.65 8.00
C PHE A 100 5.04 -6.45 8.84
N THR A 101 6.19 -6.72 8.24
CA THR A 101 7.35 -7.27 8.94
C THR A 101 8.45 -6.23 8.96
N LEU A 102 9.08 -6.01 10.12
CA LEU A 102 10.27 -5.15 10.16
C LEU A 102 11.44 -5.85 9.47
N TYR A 103 12.25 -5.10 8.72
CA TYR A 103 13.53 -5.64 8.24
C TYR A 103 14.39 -6.05 9.44
N GLU A 104 15.10 -7.19 9.32
CA GLU A 104 15.85 -7.80 10.42
C GLU A 104 16.90 -6.86 11.02
N ASP A 105 17.48 -5.99 10.19
CA ASP A 105 18.49 -5.00 10.55
C ASP A 105 17.91 -3.66 11.03
N GLY A 106 16.61 -3.43 10.85
CA GLY A 106 15.93 -2.21 11.27
C GLY A 106 16.12 -1.89 12.76
N PRO A 107 15.67 -2.75 13.68
CA PRO A 107 15.84 -2.51 15.12
C PRO A 107 17.31 -2.36 15.55
N PRO A 108 18.26 -3.22 15.13
CA PRO A 108 19.69 -3.03 15.43
C PRO A 108 20.24 -1.67 14.99
N VAL A 109 19.88 -1.19 13.80
CA VAL A 109 20.33 0.11 13.29
C VAL A 109 19.75 1.26 14.11
N LEU A 110 18.47 1.21 14.44
CA LEU A 110 17.82 2.23 15.28
C LEU A 110 18.44 2.30 16.68
N GLU A 111 18.79 1.15 17.26
CA GLU A 111 19.49 1.08 18.55
C GLU A 111 20.88 1.71 18.51
N GLU A 112 21.64 1.48 17.44
CA GLU A 112 22.97 2.06 17.28
C GLU A 112 22.89 3.58 17.10
N LEU A 113 22.01 4.07 16.24
CA LEU A 113 21.85 5.51 16.00
C LEU A 113 21.42 6.28 17.25
N ARG A 114 20.65 5.66 18.15
CA ARG A 114 20.22 6.29 19.41
C ARG A 114 21.38 6.52 20.40
N ARG A 115 22.55 5.93 20.18
CA ARG A 115 23.72 6.07 21.06
C ARG A 115 24.56 7.32 20.76
N HIS A 116 24.31 7.99 19.64
CA HIS A 116 25.04 9.17 19.15
C HIS A 116 24.20 10.43 19.21
#